data_AF-A0A6P1YAQ2-F1
#
_entry.id   AF-A0A6P1YAQ2-F1
#
_cell.length_a   1.000
_cell.length_b   1.000
_cell.length_c   1.000
_cell.angle_alpha   90.00
_cell.angle_beta   90.00
_cell.angle_gamma   90.00
#
_symmetry.space_group_name_H-M   'P 1'
#
loop_
_entity.id
_entity.type
_entity.pdbx_description
1 polymer ?
#
loop_
_entity_poly.entity_id
_entity_poly.type
_entity_poly.pdbx_seq_one_letter_code
_entity_poly.pdbx_strand_id
1 'polypeptide(L)'
;MINGCDPIKYYEFISAGKPVVSTEIYEIKRKYSEITYFMNYNNCYQIIERAIKEDCLSKKLERIEIAKENTWDIRAKKAYDEIIKYLFLD
;
A
#
# COMPACT_ATOMS: atom_id res chain seq x y z
N MET A 1 -2.68 19.01 0.78
CA MET A 1 -2.61 17.57 0.44
C MET A 1 -1.18 17.26 0.04
N ILE A 2 -0.61 16.15 0.52
CA ILE A 2 0.73 15.72 0.11
C ILE A 2 0.58 15.00 -1.24
N ASN A 3 1.14 15.58 -2.30
CA ASN A 3 1.18 14.98 -3.64
C ASN A 3 2.58 14.44 -3.92
N GLY A 4 2.69 13.32 -4.65
CA GLY A 4 3.98 12.73 -5.01
C GLY A 4 4.71 11.97 -3.88
N CYS A 5 4.01 11.58 -2.81
CA CYS A 5 4.60 10.80 -1.72
C CYS A 5 4.28 9.31 -1.89
N ASP A 6 5.32 8.49 -1.97
CA ASP A 6 5.18 7.04 -1.95
C ASP A 6 5.43 6.50 -0.53
N PRO A 7 4.45 5.85 0.12
CA PRO A 7 4.55 5.50 1.52
C PRO A 7 5.43 4.26 1.75
N ILE A 8 6.76 4.41 1.75
CA ILE A 8 7.71 3.29 1.89
C ILE A 8 7.39 2.39 3.11
N LYS A 9 7.09 3.00 4.26
CA LYS A 9 6.71 2.27 5.49
C LYS A 9 5.47 1.40 5.33
N TYR A 10 4.54 1.79 4.47
CA TYR A 10 3.35 1.01 4.20
C TYR A 10 3.72 -0.37 3.62
N TYR A 11 4.64 -0.42 2.64
CA TYR A 11 5.09 -1.67 2.04
C TYR A 11 5.79 -2.59 3.04
N GLU A 12 6.58 -2.05 3.98
CA GLU A 12 7.21 -2.84 5.05
C GLU A 12 6.16 -3.55 5.95
N PHE A 13 5.03 -2.90 6.21
CA PHE A 13 3.97 -3.50 7.03
C PHE A 13 3.19 -4.58 6.29
N ILE A 14 2.81 -4.31 5.03
CA ILE A 14 2.06 -5.28 4.23
C ILE A 14 2.93 -6.47 3.79
N SER A 15 4.25 -6.30 3.65
CA SER A 15 5.18 -7.42 3.40
C SER A 15 5.32 -8.34 4.60
N ALA A 16 5.16 -7.82 5.82
CA ALA A 16 5.03 -8.64 7.02
C ALA A 16 3.62 -9.26 7.17
N GLY A 17 2.71 -8.93 6.24
CA GLY A 17 1.33 -9.35 6.26
C GLY A 17 0.54 -8.78 7.43
N LYS A 18 0.91 -7.62 7.96
CA LYS A 18 0.19 -6.97 9.07
C LYS A 18 -0.96 -6.12 8.54
N PRO A 19 -2.12 -6.07 9.23
CA PRO A 19 -3.15 -5.10 8.89
C PRO A 19 -2.60 -3.68 9.12
N VAL A 20 -2.93 -2.75 8.22
CA VAL A 20 -2.48 -1.36 8.31
C VAL A 20 -3.66 -0.45 8.58
N VAL A 21 -3.52 0.36 9.63
CA VAL A 21 -4.43 1.45 9.95
C VAL A 21 -3.71 2.76 9.63
N SER A 22 -4.33 3.61 8.81
CA SER A 22 -3.75 4.89 8.39
C SER A 22 -4.80 6.00 8.45
N THR A 23 -4.37 7.26 8.52
CA THR A 23 -5.21 8.38 8.09
C THR A 23 -5.35 8.36 6.57
N GLU A 24 -6.25 9.17 6.01
CA GLU A 24 -6.53 9.21 4.56
C GLU A 24 -5.40 9.85 3.73
N ILE A 25 -4.24 9.19 3.68
CA ILE A 25 -3.15 9.54 2.78
C ILE A 25 -3.61 9.24 1.35
N TYR A 26 -3.57 10.26 0.47
CA TYR A 26 -4.11 10.20 -0.89
C TYR A 26 -3.63 8.97 -1.68
N GLU A 27 -2.31 8.72 -1.73
CA GLU A 27 -1.76 7.58 -2.47
C GLU A 27 -2.21 6.23 -1.91
N ILE A 28 -2.33 6.11 -0.58
CA ILE A 28 -2.82 4.87 0.06
C ILE A 28 -4.31 4.69 -0.25
N LYS A 29 -5.12 5.73 -0.08
CA LYS A 29 -6.56 5.70 -0.36
C LYS A 29 -6.84 5.37 -1.83
N ARG A 30 -6.05 5.91 -2.76
CA ARG A 30 -6.22 5.68 -4.20
C ARG A 30 -5.83 4.27 -4.64
N LYS A 31 -4.76 3.69 -4.07
CA LYS A 31 -4.17 2.43 -4.55
C LYS A 31 -4.51 1.21 -3.70
N TYR A 32 -4.76 1.40 -2.41
CA TYR A 32 -4.78 0.32 -1.42
C TYR A 32 -6.01 0.39 -0.50
N SER A 33 -7.13 0.94 -0.99
CA SER A 33 -8.36 1.07 -0.20
C SER A 33 -8.89 -0.25 0.33
N GLU A 34 -8.76 -1.31 -0.47
CA GLU A 34 -9.32 -2.64 -0.17
C GLU A 34 -8.56 -3.37 0.95
N ILE A 35 -7.29 -3.02 1.16
CA ILE A 35 -6.42 -3.69 2.14
C ILE A 35 -5.97 -2.77 3.30
N THR A 36 -6.47 -1.53 3.33
CA THR A 36 -6.15 -0.53 4.37
C THR A 36 -7.39 -0.17 5.17
N TYR A 37 -7.22 -0.03 6.48
CA TYR A 37 -8.24 0.53 7.35
C TYR A 37 -7.97 2.03 7.55
N PHE A 38 -8.99 2.87 7.37
CA PHE A 38 -8.84 4.32 7.52
C PHE A 38 -9.46 4.81 8.83
N MET A 39 -8.69 5.61 9.56
CA MET A 39 -9.10 6.22 10.81
C MET A 39 -9.04 7.75 10.78
N ASN A 40 -9.78 8.35 11.70
CA ASN A 40 -9.72 9.74 12.09
C ASN A 40 -9.72 9.85 13.63
N TYR A 41 -9.70 11.08 14.14
CA TYR A 41 -9.65 11.36 15.58
C TYR A 41 -10.79 10.68 16.37
N ASN A 42 -11.98 10.58 15.79
CA ASN A 42 -13.18 10.10 16.49
C ASN A 42 -13.34 8.58 16.48
N ASN A 43 -12.65 7.86 15.58
CA ASN A 43 -12.88 6.43 15.37
C ASN A 43 -11.62 5.54 15.47
N CYS A 44 -10.47 6.12 15.82
CA CYS A 44 -9.17 5.43 15.86
C CYS A 44 -9.24 4.08 16.60
N TYR A 45 -9.80 4.08 17.81
CA TYR A 45 -9.92 2.88 18.63
C TYR A 45 -10.74 1.78 17.94
N GLN A 46 -11.93 2.12 17.45
CA GLN A 46 -12.84 1.17 16.80
C GLN A 46 -12.23 0.58 15.53
N ILE A 47 -11.49 1.39 14.76
CA ILE A 47 -10.84 0.94 13.53
C ILE A 47 -9.67 0.00 13.84
N ILE A 48 -8.87 0.28 14.87
CA ILE A 48 -7.80 -0.64 15.32
C ILE A 48 -8.39 -1.97 15.78
N GLU A 49 -9.45 -1.93 16.59
CA GLU A 49 -10.12 -3.14 17.07
C GLU A 49 -10.67 -3.98 15.90
N ARG A 50 -11.30 -3.31 14.91
CA ARG A 50 -11.78 -3.95 13.68
C ARG A 50 -10.64 -4.59 12.89
N ALA A 51 -9.52 -3.87 12.71
CA ALA A 51 -8.37 -4.35 11.96
C ALA A 51 -7.75 -5.62 12.57
N ILE A 52 -7.75 -5.73 13.90
CA ILE A 52 -7.28 -6.92 14.63
C ILE A 52 -8.28 -8.08 14.47
N LYS A 53 -9.58 -7.82 14.69
CA LYS A 53 -10.63 -8.85 14.67
C LYS A 53 -10.84 -9.47 13.29
N GLU A 54 -10.79 -8.64 12.25
CA GLU A 54 -10.99 -9.10 10.88
C GLU A 54 -9.72 -9.67 10.25
N ASP A 55 -8.57 -9.63 10.94
CA ASP A 55 -7.33 -10.15 10.37
C ASP A 55 -7.37 -11.68 10.29
N CYS A 56 -7.06 -12.20 9.11
CA CYS A 56 -7.13 -13.63 8.83
C CYS A 56 -6.04 -14.02 7.83
N LEU A 57 -5.80 -15.32 7.67
CA LEU A 57 -4.75 -15.84 6.79
C LEU A 57 -4.91 -15.36 5.34
N SER A 58 -6.15 -15.32 4.82
CA SER A 58 -6.41 -14.84 3.46
C SER A 58 -5.97 -13.38 3.28
N LYS A 59 -6.43 -12.47 4.15
CA LYS A 59 -6.04 -11.05 4.11
C LYS A 59 -4.55 -10.84 4.33
N LYS A 60 -3.91 -11.67 5.17
CA LYS A 60 -2.45 -11.66 5.35
C LYS A 60 -1.72 -11.98 4.05
N LEU A 61 -2.14 -13.03 3.34
CA LEU A 61 -1.52 -13.44 2.08
C LEU A 61 -1.76 -12.40 0.98
N GLU A 62 -2.95 -11.81 0.91
CA GLU A 62 -3.28 -10.72 -0.02
C GLU A 62 -2.34 -9.53 0.15
N ARG A 63 -2.12 -9.07 1.40
CA ARG A 63 -1.19 -7.97 1.69
C ARG A 63 0.26 -8.30 1.28
N ILE A 64 0.70 -9.53 1.54
CA ILE A 64 2.05 -9.98 1.16
C ILE A 64 2.20 -10.00 -0.37
N GLU A 65 1.17 -10.44 -1.09
CA GLU A 65 1.22 -10.49 -2.56
C GLU A 65 1.31 -9.09 -3.17
N ILE A 66 0.49 -8.15 -2.68
CA ILE A 66 0.57 -6.74 -3.10
C ILE A 66 1.96 -6.16 -2.79
N ALA A 67 2.58 -6.54 -1.66
CA ALA A 67 3.93 -6.08 -1.33
C ALA A 67 4.99 -6.58 -2.34
N LYS A 68 4.88 -7.83 -2.81
CA LYS A 68 5.80 -8.41 -3.81
C LYS A 68 5.73 -7.69 -5.15
N GLU A 69 4.57 -7.18 -5.55
CA GLU A 69 4.40 -6.40 -6.78
C GLU A 69 5.03 -4.99 -6.72
N ASN A 70 5.47 -4.57 -5.52
CA ASN A 70 5.96 -3.23 -5.23
C ASN A 70 7.43 -3.21 -4.79
N THR A 71 8.22 -4.24 -5.11
CA THR A 71 9.66 -4.30 -4.85
C THR A 71 10.44 -3.25 -5.64
N TRP A 72 11.66 -2.93 -5.19
CA TRP A 72 12.55 -2.02 -5.90
C TRP A 72 12.91 -2.54 -7.30
N ASP A 73 13.09 -3.85 -7.47
CA ASP A 73 13.40 -4.44 -8.78
C ASP A 73 12.26 -4.21 -9.79
N ILE A 74 11.00 -4.44 -9.38
CA ILE A 74 9.83 -4.20 -10.24
C ILE A 74 9.69 -2.71 -10.56
N ARG A 75 9.94 -1.84 -9.58
CA ARG A 75 9.86 -0.38 -9.78
C ARG A 75 10.96 0.12 -10.71
N ALA A 76 12.19 -0.35 -10.54
CA ALA A 76 13.32 -0.03 -11.40
C ALA A 76 13.05 -0.50 -12.83
N LYS A 77 12.52 -1.71 -13.00
CA LYS A 77 12.11 -2.22 -14.31
C LYS A 77 11.02 -1.34 -14.95
N LYS A 78 9.96 -1.00 -14.21
CA LYS A 78 8.89 -0.12 -14.72
C LYS A 78 9.44 1.24 -15.17
N ALA A 79 10.31 1.85 -14.37
CA ALA A 79 10.95 3.11 -14.74
C ALA A 79 11.81 2.97 -16.01
N TYR A 80 12.61 1.90 -16.09
CA TYR A 80 13.42 1.60 -17.27
C TYR A 80 12.56 1.43 -18.53
N ASP A 81 11.48 0.63 -18.46
CA ASP A 81 10.60 0.35 -19.59
C ASP A 81 9.96 1.66 -20.11
N GLU A 82 9.50 2.55 -19.24
CA GLU A 82 8.92 3.85 -19.62
C GLU A 82 9.97 4.79 -20.25
N ILE A 83 11.21 4.80 -19.73
CA ILE A 83 12.31 5.59 -20.32
C ILE A 83 12.64 5.09 -21.72
N ILE A 84 12.78 3.78 -21.91
CA ILE A 84 13.07 3.20 -23.22
C ILE A 84 11.94 3.51 -24.21
N LYS A 85 10.70 3.40 -23.77
CA LYS A 85 9.54 3.73 -24.60
C LYS A 85 9.58 5.17 -25.08
N TYR A 86 9.78 6.11 -24.16
CA TYR A 86 9.85 7.54 -24.48
C TYR A 86 11.02 7.90 -25.42
N LEU A 87 12.17 7.23 -25.27
CA LEU A 87 13.36 7.56 -26.06
C LEU A 87 13.39 6.93 -27.46
N PHE A 88 12.73 5.78 -27.65
CA PHE A 88 12.94 4.94 -28.84
C PHE A 88 11.67 4.39 -29.49
N LEU A 89 10.50 4.54 -28.87
CA LEU A 89 9.23 3.98 -29.37
C LEU A 89 8.13 5.03 -29.60
N ASP A 90 8.45 6.33 -29.42
CA ASP A 90 7.63 7.47 -29.83
C ASP A 90 8.14 8.08 -31.15
#